data_AF-A0A1C3L1Y8-F1
#
_entry.id   AF-A0A1C3L1Y8-F1
#
_cell.length_a   1.000
_cell.length_b   1.000
_cell.length_c   1.000
_cell.angle_alpha   90.00
_cell.angle_beta   90.00
_cell.angle_gamma   90.00
#
_symmetry.space_group_name_H-M   'P 1'
#
loop_
_entity.id
_entity.type
_entity.pdbx_description
1 polymer ?
#
loop_
_entity_poly.entity_id
_entity_poly.type
_entity_poly.pdbx_seq_one_letter_code
_entity_poly.pdbx_strand_id
1 'polypeptide(L)'
;MWKIFHLLINQINDKVASRKSIENHIKIFNPEHKSGITLTGSFILSLPISTRYAKILTDVCLKSLAINQTSSIPLACLLVSCLYMESIFSYDYKLSVRFGKKEKKKKGNNSSNDIGNIGNVGSNDNYDNGRNKSNNINNNLMNLFFKKNNDEVNQAELSSCSSESSYCENTFSPENYDNNMNNNVLEDFKLKFDNDIDFYLNLCTSFYFADDKNNFCYIMHLDKKKMDELLKLSNYLIKIINVKLNTSINFDILEKAPSELSRRIIHYSVVQGFIDHFAIRSDLIRNDYTRNSNLSFNNKKAYFTQNMKSPVYINSTSVLYKNRPYPKYILYNYIMKNKKSYVMYDCLNINDSDLGKITNVCIYINGYEKIPPAKYDIQNDKIIVCVKPFYLPCSQYLPITTKELSENDFLFYNYLAFFILDGSMFPKMSNFKIFYSHSFNDIINCNHQNFKHFINALRSNKINNRAALISKWKTQNNFLKKEFLSLIERKFNKCNQRLINDFWPPLDSTKIGIGV
;
A
#
# COMPACT_ATOMS: atom_id res chain seq x y z
N MET A 1 15.52 -2.73 -17.23
CA MET A 1 15.31 -3.20 -15.84
C MET A 1 16.62 -3.63 -15.17
N TRP A 2 17.37 -4.60 -15.71
CA TRP A 2 18.64 -5.09 -15.13
C TRP A 2 19.72 -4.00 -14.90
N LYS A 3 19.91 -3.07 -15.86
CA LYS A 3 20.83 -1.92 -15.71
C LYS A 3 20.46 -0.95 -14.58
N ILE A 4 19.16 -0.76 -14.33
CA ILE A 4 18.66 0.12 -13.24
C ILE A 4 18.91 -0.56 -11.89
N PHE A 5 18.70 -1.88 -11.80
CA PHE A 5 19.01 -2.64 -10.60
C PHE A 5 20.52 -2.69 -10.30
N HIS A 6 21.37 -2.81 -11.31
CA HIS A 6 22.81 -2.74 -11.12
C HIS A 6 23.27 -1.38 -10.58
N LEU A 7 22.62 -0.29 -11.00
CA LEU A 7 22.84 1.05 -10.43
C LEU A 7 22.39 1.14 -8.97
N LEU A 8 21.27 0.50 -8.60
CA LEU A 8 20.79 0.44 -7.21
C LEU A 8 21.71 -0.41 -6.33
N ILE A 9 22.23 -1.54 -6.83
CA ILE A 9 23.18 -2.40 -6.11
C ILE A 9 24.48 -1.65 -5.80
N ASN A 10 24.97 -0.83 -6.74
CA ASN A 10 26.20 -0.06 -6.55
C ASN A 10 26.11 0.97 -5.42
N GLN A 11 24.90 1.35 -4.98
CA GLN A 11 24.68 2.30 -3.88
C GLN A 11 24.48 1.63 -2.52
N ILE A 12 24.36 0.29 -2.48
CA ILE A 12 24.13 -0.46 -1.24
C ILE A 12 25.48 -0.74 -0.57
N ASN A 13 25.56 -0.44 0.72
CA ASN A 13 26.76 -0.69 1.52
C ASN A 13 26.88 -2.21 1.81
N ASP A 14 28.03 -2.82 1.49
CA ASP A 14 28.26 -4.27 1.63
C ASP A 14 28.10 -4.78 3.07
N LYS A 15 28.10 -3.88 4.06
CA LYS A 15 27.80 -4.19 5.48
C LYS A 15 26.33 -4.53 5.75
N VAL A 16 25.40 -4.14 4.87
CA VAL A 16 23.95 -4.29 5.09
C VAL A 16 23.40 -5.55 4.43
N ALA A 17 23.81 -5.85 3.20
CA ALA A 17 23.50 -7.08 2.47
C ALA A 17 24.60 -7.35 1.43
N SER A 18 24.96 -8.62 1.22
CA SER A 18 25.99 -8.96 0.24
C SER A 18 25.47 -8.82 -1.19
N ARG A 19 26.27 -8.23 -2.09
CA ARG A 19 25.91 -8.04 -3.51
C ARG A 19 25.48 -9.33 -4.18
N LYS A 20 26.21 -10.43 -3.93
CA LYS A 20 25.88 -11.78 -4.44
C LYS A 20 24.48 -12.24 -4.01
N SER A 21 24.05 -11.90 -2.80
CA SER A 21 22.73 -12.30 -2.31
C SER A 21 21.61 -11.47 -2.93
N ILE A 22 21.84 -10.18 -3.17
CA ILE A 22 20.90 -9.31 -3.91
C ILE A 22 20.80 -9.75 -5.37
N GLU A 23 21.91 -10.09 -6.02
CA GLU A 23 21.94 -10.65 -7.37
C GLU A 23 21.15 -11.95 -7.45
N ASN A 24 21.31 -12.85 -6.47
CA ASN A 24 20.53 -14.08 -6.39
C ASN A 24 19.02 -13.79 -6.21
N HIS A 25 18.65 -12.83 -5.38
CA HIS A 25 17.26 -12.41 -5.24
C HIS A 25 16.68 -11.86 -6.54
N ILE A 26 17.45 -11.06 -7.30
CA ILE A 26 17.01 -10.56 -8.62
C ILE A 26 16.85 -11.73 -9.61
N LYS A 27 17.74 -12.72 -9.55
CA LYS A 27 17.63 -13.94 -10.36
C LYS A 27 16.37 -14.74 -10.06
N ILE A 28 15.82 -14.71 -8.84
CA ILE A 28 14.52 -15.35 -8.55
C ILE A 28 13.40 -14.80 -9.46
N PHE A 29 13.43 -13.51 -9.79
CA PHE A 29 12.43 -12.87 -10.64
C PHE A 29 12.72 -13.00 -12.15
N ASN A 30 13.94 -13.38 -12.54
CA ASN A 30 14.29 -13.70 -13.92
C ASN A 30 15.38 -14.79 -13.98
N PRO A 31 15.00 -16.05 -13.70
CA PRO A 31 15.97 -17.14 -13.51
C PRO A 31 16.68 -17.52 -14.81
N GLU A 32 15.98 -17.39 -15.94
CA GLU A 32 16.50 -17.76 -17.27
C GLU A 32 17.19 -16.59 -17.98
N HIS A 33 17.33 -15.43 -17.33
CA HIS A 33 17.84 -14.19 -17.95
C HIS A 33 17.18 -13.89 -19.30
N LYS A 34 15.93 -14.32 -19.50
CA LYS A 34 15.21 -14.18 -20.77
C LYS A 34 15.13 -12.71 -21.12
N SER A 35 15.78 -12.32 -22.21
CA SER A 35 15.64 -11.01 -22.82
C SER A 35 14.37 -11.02 -23.66
N GLY A 36 13.31 -10.39 -23.18
CA GLY A 36 12.03 -10.34 -23.87
C GLY A 36 10.91 -9.74 -23.03
N ILE A 37 9.78 -9.47 -23.68
CA ILE A 37 8.55 -9.01 -23.01
C ILE A 37 7.85 -10.24 -22.44
N THR A 38 7.52 -10.22 -21.14
CA THR A 38 6.72 -11.28 -20.52
C THR A 38 5.28 -11.23 -21.01
N LEU A 39 4.50 -12.30 -20.82
CA LEU A 39 3.07 -12.29 -21.19
C LEU A 39 2.32 -11.14 -20.48
N THR A 40 2.58 -10.95 -19.17
CA THR A 40 2.07 -9.81 -18.40
C THR A 40 2.56 -8.48 -18.96
N GLY A 41 3.82 -8.40 -19.39
CA GLY A 41 4.38 -7.22 -20.05
C GLY A 41 3.70 -6.90 -21.38
N SER A 42 3.32 -7.91 -22.16
CA SER A 42 2.57 -7.75 -23.40
C SER A 42 1.17 -7.20 -23.14
N PHE A 43 0.51 -7.67 -22.07
CA PHE A 43 -0.78 -7.12 -21.66
C PHE A 43 -0.65 -5.65 -21.20
N ILE A 44 0.35 -5.34 -20.37
CA ILE A 44 0.65 -3.96 -19.95
C ILE A 44 0.85 -3.03 -21.16
N LEU A 45 1.60 -3.47 -22.17
CA LEU A 45 1.86 -2.68 -23.38
C LEU A 45 0.63 -2.48 -24.28
N SER A 46 -0.40 -3.32 -24.14
CA SER A 46 -1.64 -3.16 -24.89
C SER A 46 -2.56 -2.07 -24.33
N LEU A 47 -2.30 -1.61 -23.10
CA LEU A 47 -3.10 -0.58 -22.45
C LEU A 47 -2.55 0.82 -22.82
N PRO A 48 -3.40 1.77 -23.25
CA PRO A 48 -3.02 3.10 -23.75
C PRO A 48 -2.73 4.10 -22.62
N ILE A 49 -2.03 3.66 -21.57
CA ILE A 49 -1.75 4.46 -20.36
C ILE A 49 -0.30 4.21 -19.94
N SER A 50 0.22 5.04 -19.03
CA SER A 50 1.57 4.82 -18.47
C SER A 50 1.70 3.41 -17.90
N THR A 51 2.88 2.80 -18.11
CA THR A 51 3.19 1.43 -17.71
C THR A 51 2.91 1.16 -16.24
N ARG A 52 3.02 2.18 -15.38
CA ARG A 52 2.69 2.06 -13.96
C ARG A 52 1.21 1.79 -13.74
N TYR A 53 0.34 2.60 -14.32
CA TYR A 53 -1.11 2.42 -14.17
C TYR A 53 -1.59 1.16 -14.91
N ALA A 54 -0.99 0.85 -16.06
CA ALA A 54 -1.23 -0.41 -16.77
C ALA A 54 -0.87 -1.62 -15.91
N LYS A 55 0.23 -1.58 -15.15
CA LYS A 55 0.60 -2.62 -14.19
C LYS A 55 -0.45 -2.75 -13.07
N ILE A 56 -0.87 -1.64 -12.46
CA ILE A 56 -1.92 -1.64 -11.42
C ILE A 56 -3.18 -2.32 -11.96
N LEU A 57 -3.63 -1.91 -13.14
CA LEU A 57 -4.84 -2.45 -13.76
C LEU A 57 -4.71 -3.94 -14.11
N THR A 58 -3.55 -4.34 -14.62
CA THR A 58 -3.24 -5.74 -14.93
C THR A 58 -3.26 -6.61 -13.67
N ASP A 59 -2.63 -6.15 -12.59
CA ASP A 59 -2.61 -6.87 -11.31
C ASP A 59 -4.01 -7.01 -10.70
N VAL A 60 -4.85 -5.96 -10.81
CA VAL A 60 -6.27 -6.06 -10.40
C VAL A 60 -6.99 -7.10 -11.23
N CYS A 61 -6.87 -7.06 -12.57
CA CYS A 61 -7.57 -8.01 -13.45
C CYS A 61 -7.22 -9.47 -13.11
N LEU A 62 -5.92 -9.77 -12.97
CA LEU A 62 -5.47 -11.13 -12.67
C LEU A 62 -5.96 -11.62 -11.30
N LYS A 63 -5.94 -10.75 -10.28
CA LYS A 63 -6.40 -11.11 -8.92
C LYS A 63 -7.91 -11.22 -8.82
N SER A 64 -8.63 -10.29 -9.44
CA SER A 64 -10.09 -10.29 -9.49
C SER A 64 -10.62 -11.55 -10.17
N LEU A 65 -10.00 -11.97 -11.27
CA LEU A 65 -10.37 -13.23 -11.94
C LEU A 65 -10.01 -14.45 -11.11
N ALA A 66 -8.85 -14.47 -10.44
CA ALA A 66 -8.47 -15.59 -9.57
C ALA A 66 -9.39 -15.76 -8.35
N ILE A 67 -9.95 -14.67 -7.83
CA ILE A 67 -10.82 -14.65 -6.64
C ILE A 67 -12.32 -14.63 -7.03
N ASN A 68 -12.64 -14.59 -8.33
CA ASN A 68 -14.00 -14.40 -8.87
C ASN A 68 -14.70 -13.10 -8.41
N GLN A 69 -13.94 -12.07 -8.04
CA GLN A 69 -14.47 -10.73 -7.71
C GLN A 69 -14.30 -9.78 -8.90
N THR A 70 -15.18 -9.89 -9.90
CA THR A 70 -15.07 -9.16 -11.17
C THR A 70 -15.44 -7.68 -11.07
N SER A 71 -16.23 -7.29 -10.06
CA SER A 71 -16.64 -5.90 -9.79
C SER A 71 -15.48 -4.95 -9.49
N SER A 72 -14.32 -5.46 -9.06
CA SER A 72 -13.14 -4.63 -8.78
C SER A 72 -12.47 -4.12 -10.05
N ILE A 73 -12.73 -4.72 -11.22
CA ILE A 73 -12.10 -4.34 -12.50
C ILE A 73 -12.66 -2.99 -13.00
N PRO A 74 -13.99 -2.77 -13.11
CA PRO A 74 -14.54 -1.46 -13.43
C PRO A 74 -14.15 -0.37 -12.42
N LEU A 75 -14.12 -0.70 -11.13
CA LEU A 75 -13.63 0.19 -10.07
C LEU A 75 -12.19 0.65 -10.31
N ALA A 76 -11.29 -0.30 -10.64
CA ALA A 76 -9.91 0.01 -10.94
C ALA A 76 -9.75 0.82 -12.23
N CYS A 77 -10.59 0.60 -13.26
CA CYS A 77 -10.58 1.40 -14.49
C CYS A 77 -10.90 2.88 -14.21
N LEU A 78 -11.90 3.16 -13.36
CA LEU A 78 -12.24 4.52 -12.93
C LEU A 78 -11.08 5.16 -12.15
N LEU A 79 -10.54 4.44 -11.17
CA LEU A 79 -9.43 4.94 -10.35
C LEU A 79 -8.18 5.22 -11.18
N VAL A 80 -7.77 4.29 -12.05
CA VAL A 80 -6.60 4.45 -12.91
C VAL A 80 -6.78 5.62 -13.86
N SER A 81 -7.97 5.78 -14.45
CA SER A 81 -8.28 6.93 -15.30
C SER A 81 -8.23 8.24 -14.52
N CYS A 82 -8.73 8.26 -13.28
CA CYS A 82 -8.63 9.40 -12.37
C CYS A 82 -7.18 9.77 -12.05
N LEU A 83 -6.33 8.79 -11.71
CA LEU A 83 -4.93 9.01 -11.34
C LEU A 83 -4.06 9.39 -12.54
N TYR A 84 -4.42 8.92 -13.73
CA TYR A 84 -3.75 9.26 -14.99
C TYR A 84 -4.03 10.71 -15.39
N MET A 85 -5.22 11.24 -15.08
CA MET A 85 -5.55 12.64 -15.34
C MET A 85 -4.91 13.56 -14.31
N GLU A 86 -4.18 14.57 -14.78
CA GLU A 86 -3.60 15.58 -13.89
C GLU A 86 -4.70 16.44 -13.25
N SER A 87 -5.07 16.07 -12.02
CA SER A 87 -6.04 16.72 -11.14
C SER A 87 -7.41 17.03 -11.77
N ILE A 88 -8.40 16.23 -11.38
CA ILE A 88 -9.82 16.31 -11.78
C ILE A 88 -10.58 17.53 -11.24
N PHE A 89 -9.99 18.32 -10.34
CA PHE A 89 -10.65 19.49 -9.78
C PHE A 89 -10.60 20.70 -10.71
N SER A 90 -11.63 21.54 -10.62
CA SER A 90 -11.73 22.79 -11.38
C SER A 90 -10.59 23.76 -11.06
N TYR A 91 -10.28 24.64 -12.01
CA TYR A 91 -9.24 25.64 -11.84
C TYR A 91 -9.58 26.63 -10.72
N ASP A 92 -10.83 27.04 -10.62
CA ASP A 92 -11.31 27.99 -9.61
C ASP A 92 -11.13 27.44 -8.19
N TYR A 93 -11.40 26.16 -7.98
CA TYR A 93 -11.13 25.49 -6.71
C TYR A 93 -9.63 25.43 -6.39
N LYS A 94 -8.79 25.12 -7.39
CA LYS A 94 -7.33 25.13 -7.20
C LYS A 94 -6.83 26.51 -6.80
N LEU A 95 -7.40 27.58 -7.36
CA LEU A 95 -7.10 28.96 -6.98
C LEU A 95 -7.60 29.29 -5.59
N SER A 96 -8.85 28.97 -5.26
CA SER A 96 -9.45 29.26 -3.94
C SER A 96 -8.65 28.61 -2.81
N VAL A 97 -8.21 27.36 -2.98
CA VAL A 97 -7.39 26.67 -1.98
C VAL A 97 -6.00 27.30 -1.83
N ARG A 98 -5.40 27.79 -2.93
CA ARG A 98 -4.07 28.43 -2.93
C ARG A 98 -4.10 29.84 -2.35
N PHE A 99 -5.14 30.62 -2.62
CA PHE A 99 -5.20 32.05 -2.28
C PHE A 99 -6.13 32.37 -1.11
N GLY A 100 -7.22 31.62 -0.89
CA GLY A 100 -8.16 31.84 0.22
C GLY A 100 -7.52 31.67 1.61
N LYS A 101 -6.46 30.86 1.72
CA LYS A 101 -5.67 30.74 2.96
C LYS A 101 -4.87 32.01 3.32
N LYS A 102 -4.61 32.91 2.36
CA LYS A 102 -3.90 34.18 2.63
C LYS A 102 -4.80 35.24 3.24
N GLU A 103 -6.09 35.26 2.91
CA GLU A 103 -7.04 36.21 3.48
C GLU A 103 -7.38 35.88 4.93
N LYS A 104 -7.55 34.59 5.28
CA LYS A 104 -7.75 34.17 6.68
C LYS A 104 -6.55 34.53 7.59
N LYS A 105 -5.31 34.47 7.07
CA LYS A 105 -4.12 34.93 7.80
C LYS A 105 -4.02 36.45 7.97
N LYS A 106 -4.59 37.24 7.05
CA LYS A 106 -4.66 38.70 7.22
C LYS A 106 -5.77 39.12 8.18
N LYS A 107 -6.91 38.42 8.18
CA LYS A 107 -8.02 38.68 9.14
C LYS A 107 -7.66 38.31 10.58
N GLY A 108 -6.87 37.24 10.81
CA GLY A 108 -6.42 36.85 12.14
C GLY A 108 -5.36 37.76 12.79
N ASN A 109 -4.71 38.64 12.01
CA ASN A 109 -3.76 39.63 12.54
C ASN A 109 -4.40 41.00 12.83
N ASN A 110 -5.67 41.21 12.45
CA ASN A 110 -6.40 42.46 12.69
C ASN A 110 -7.38 42.36 13.87
N SER A 111 -7.39 41.24 14.60
CA SER A 111 -8.27 41.01 15.76
C SER A 111 -7.48 40.83 17.06
N SER A 112 -6.38 41.56 17.23
CA SER A 112 -5.65 41.66 18.49
C SER A 112 -5.08 43.06 18.62
N ASN A 113 -5.94 44.02 18.91
CA ASN A 113 -5.60 45.29 19.54
C ASN A 113 -6.92 45.80 20.14
N ASP A 114 -7.11 45.52 21.43
CA ASP A 114 -7.68 46.46 22.39
C ASP A 114 -7.72 45.80 23.78
N ILE A 115 -7.01 46.45 24.71
CA ILE A 115 -7.20 46.56 26.18
C ILE A 115 -5.81 46.83 26.77
N GLY A 116 -5.60 48.08 27.18
CA GLY A 116 -4.32 48.61 27.64
C GLY A 116 -4.04 48.45 29.14
N ASN A 117 -2.80 48.77 29.54
CA ASN A 117 -2.50 49.56 30.73
C ASN A 117 -1.02 50.02 30.80
N ILE A 118 -0.85 51.34 30.71
CA ILE A 118 -0.04 52.29 31.51
C ILE A 118 1.30 51.82 32.12
N GLY A 119 2.38 52.56 31.80
CA GLY A 119 3.66 52.55 32.56
C GLY A 119 4.85 53.29 31.93
N ASN A 120 4.79 54.63 31.88
CA ASN A 120 5.85 55.67 31.94
C ASN A 120 7.37 55.33 31.79
N VAL A 121 8.09 56.01 30.87
CA VAL A 121 9.07 57.14 31.09
C VAL A 121 10.06 57.28 29.90
N GLY A 122 10.02 58.48 29.26
CA GLY A 122 11.08 59.36 28.69
C GLY A 122 12.30 58.80 27.92
N SER A 123 12.90 59.49 26.94
CA SER A 123 12.73 60.82 26.34
C SER A 123 13.66 60.93 25.10
N ASN A 124 13.24 61.76 24.13
CA ASN A 124 14.02 62.54 23.14
C ASN A 124 14.85 61.80 22.05
N ASP A 125 15.00 62.26 20.80
CA ASP A 125 14.51 63.43 20.06
C ASP A 125 14.78 63.22 18.54
N ASN A 126 13.74 63.47 17.72
CA ASN A 126 13.67 64.34 16.54
C ASN A 126 14.42 64.16 15.18
N TYR A 127 13.59 64.34 14.13
CA TYR A 127 13.78 64.92 12.76
C TYR A 127 14.61 64.17 11.70
N ASP A 128 14.30 64.13 10.40
CA ASP A 128 13.07 64.37 9.62
C ASP A 128 13.32 63.93 8.15
N ASN A 129 12.26 63.50 7.48
CA ASN A 129 11.95 63.56 6.04
C ASN A 129 12.91 63.13 4.89
N GLY A 130 12.40 62.22 4.04
CA GLY A 130 12.32 62.51 2.59
C GLY A 130 12.45 61.34 1.59
N ARG A 131 11.30 60.80 1.16
CA ARG A 131 10.86 60.50 -0.23
C ARG A 131 10.32 59.07 -0.49
N ASN A 132 8.99 59.00 -0.46
CA ASN A 132 8.16 58.01 -1.13
C ASN A 132 7.77 58.50 -2.54
N LYS A 133 7.77 57.58 -3.52
CA LYS A 133 6.93 57.48 -4.74
C LYS A 133 7.32 56.14 -5.39
N SER A 134 6.49 55.31 -5.99
CA SER A 134 5.06 55.19 -6.24
C SER A 134 4.93 53.82 -6.93
N ASN A 135 3.84 53.06 -6.70
CA ASN A 135 3.17 52.25 -7.74
C ASN A 135 1.99 51.51 -7.10
N ASN A 136 0.85 52.20 -7.03
CA ASN A 136 -0.42 51.65 -6.59
C ASN A 136 -1.50 52.13 -7.56
N ILE A 137 -1.67 51.46 -8.70
CA ILE A 137 -2.70 51.83 -9.71
C ILE A 137 -3.58 50.66 -10.20
N ASN A 138 -3.26 49.38 -9.98
CA ASN A 138 -3.99 48.31 -10.70
C ASN A 138 -5.24 47.69 -10.03
N ASN A 139 -5.79 48.24 -8.95
CA ASN A 139 -6.91 47.60 -8.25
C ASN A 139 -8.31 48.17 -8.53
N ASN A 140 -8.45 49.27 -9.28
CA ASN A 140 -9.76 49.90 -9.48
C ASN A 140 -10.48 49.53 -10.80
N LEU A 141 -9.80 48.87 -11.75
CA LEU A 141 -10.41 48.49 -13.03
C LEU A 141 -11.27 47.22 -12.95
N MET A 142 -11.01 46.31 -12.00
CA MET A 142 -11.74 45.04 -11.91
C MET A 142 -13.16 45.21 -11.33
N ASN A 143 -13.39 46.26 -10.53
CA ASN A 143 -14.69 46.52 -9.90
C ASN A 143 -15.72 47.22 -10.81
N LEU A 144 -15.31 47.62 -12.02
CA LEU A 144 -16.21 48.26 -13.00
C LEU A 144 -16.91 47.26 -13.93
N PHE A 145 -16.41 46.03 -14.06
CA PHE A 145 -17.01 45.02 -14.95
C PHE A 145 -18.16 44.20 -14.34
N PHE A 146 -18.34 44.22 -13.01
CA PHE A 146 -19.31 43.36 -12.32
C PHE A 146 -20.58 44.08 -11.84
N LYS A 147 -20.80 45.36 -12.21
CA LYS A 147 -21.89 46.18 -11.64
C LYS A 147 -22.94 46.66 -12.64
N LYS A 148 -23.23 45.87 -13.69
CA LYS A 148 -24.40 46.14 -14.53
C LYS A 148 -25.13 44.84 -14.85
N ASN A 149 -26.45 44.92 -14.72
CA ASN A 149 -27.47 43.90 -14.91
C ASN A 149 -27.85 43.16 -13.62
N ASN A 150 -28.86 43.68 -12.94
CA ASN A 150 -30.06 42.94 -12.53
C ASN A 150 -30.99 43.87 -11.76
N ASP A 151 -31.83 44.60 -12.48
CA ASP A 151 -33.10 45.11 -11.96
C ASP A 151 -34.18 44.48 -12.85
N GLU A 152 -35.04 43.63 -12.27
CA GLU A 152 -36.50 43.78 -12.28
C GLU A 152 -37.25 42.48 -11.89
N VAL A 153 -38.00 42.61 -10.78
CA VAL A 153 -39.40 42.16 -10.58
C VAL A 153 -39.68 40.65 -10.43
N ASN A 154 -40.03 40.22 -9.21
CA ASN A 154 -41.43 39.82 -8.92
C ASN A 154 -41.74 39.57 -7.43
N GLN A 155 -43.00 39.84 -7.12
CA GLN A 155 -43.64 39.94 -5.82
C GLN A 155 -43.93 38.58 -5.17
N ALA A 156 -44.07 38.64 -3.84
CA ALA A 156 -44.44 37.57 -2.93
C ALA A 156 -45.87 37.03 -3.13
N GLU A 157 -46.10 35.79 -2.70
CA GLU A 157 -47.07 35.49 -1.63
C GLU A 157 -46.96 34.03 -1.12
N LEU A 158 -47.03 33.90 0.21
CA LEU A 158 -46.98 32.67 1.00
C LEU A 158 -48.33 31.92 0.96
N SER A 159 -48.31 30.59 1.06
CA SER A 159 -49.09 29.91 2.12
C SER A 159 -48.61 28.47 2.36
N SER A 160 -48.44 28.18 3.64
CA SER A 160 -47.99 26.93 4.25
C SER A 160 -49.17 26.03 4.61
N CYS A 161 -49.01 24.70 4.50
CA CYS A 161 -49.68 23.76 5.41
C CYS A 161 -48.81 22.51 5.61
N SER A 162 -48.53 22.22 6.88
CA SER A 162 -47.69 21.15 7.41
C SER A 162 -48.48 19.85 7.62
N SER A 163 -47.80 18.71 7.47
CA SER A 163 -48.07 17.45 8.21
C SER A 163 -46.86 16.51 8.10
N GLU A 164 -46.47 15.93 9.23
CA GLU A 164 -45.27 15.12 9.46
C GLU A 164 -45.29 13.75 8.77
N SER A 165 -44.14 13.29 8.27
CA SER A 165 -43.61 11.95 8.57
C SER A 165 -42.23 11.73 7.94
N SER A 166 -41.46 10.90 8.61
CA SER A 166 -40.00 10.76 8.59
C SER A 166 -39.47 9.83 7.50
N TYR A 167 -38.75 10.35 6.51
CA TYR A 167 -37.70 9.65 5.76
C TYR A 167 -36.68 10.67 5.23
N CYS A 168 -35.38 10.46 5.47
CA CYS A 168 -34.33 11.40 5.02
C CYS A 168 -34.06 11.25 3.51
N GLU A 169 -34.93 11.84 2.70
CA GLU A 169 -34.63 12.26 1.33
C GLU A 169 -34.05 13.68 1.38
N ASN A 170 -32.80 13.87 0.96
CA ASN A 170 -32.27 15.20 0.69
C ASN A 170 -32.35 15.48 -0.81
N THR A 171 -33.52 15.96 -1.22
CA THR A 171 -33.77 16.58 -2.52
C THR A 171 -33.15 17.97 -2.49
N PHE A 172 -32.18 18.24 -3.38
CA PHE A 172 -31.55 19.55 -3.51
C PHE A 172 -32.49 20.52 -4.22
N SER A 173 -32.98 21.55 -3.52
CA SER A 173 -33.57 22.74 -4.13
C SER A 173 -32.51 23.84 -4.32
N PRO A 174 -32.57 24.63 -5.41
CA PRO A 174 -31.51 25.58 -5.74
C PRO A 174 -31.89 27.01 -5.30
N GLU A 175 -31.36 27.48 -4.17
CA GLU A 175 -31.39 28.92 -3.86
C GLU A 175 -30.06 29.43 -3.31
N ASN A 176 -29.60 30.50 -3.97
CA ASN A 176 -28.57 31.48 -3.61
C ASN A 176 -27.08 31.06 -3.56
N TYR A 177 -26.36 31.64 -4.52
CA TYR A 177 -24.92 31.55 -4.76
C TYR A 177 -24.12 32.20 -3.62
N ASP A 178 -23.66 31.36 -2.69
CA ASP A 178 -22.59 31.69 -1.77
C ASP A 178 -21.45 30.66 -1.89
N ASN A 179 -20.32 31.08 -2.47
CA ASN A 179 -19.13 30.25 -2.67
C ASN A 179 -18.54 29.67 -1.36
N ASN A 180 -19.02 30.10 -0.19
CA ASN A 180 -18.61 29.59 1.11
C ASN A 180 -19.32 28.28 1.52
N MET A 181 -20.56 28.02 1.09
CA MET A 181 -21.28 26.80 1.50
C MET A 181 -20.77 25.54 0.81
N ASN A 182 -20.42 25.62 -0.48
CA ASN A 182 -19.99 24.45 -1.27
C ASN A 182 -18.60 23.91 -0.87
N ASN A 183 -17.71 24.79 -0.38
CA ASN A 183 -16.41 24.36 0.12
C ASN A 183 -16.51 23.43 1.34
N ASN A 184 -17.58 23.54 2.13
CA ASN A 184 -17.80 22.66 3.27
C ASN A 184 -18.14 21.25 2.80
N VAL A 185 -18.99 21.07 1.78
CA VAL A 185 -19.43 19.75 1.30
C VAL A 185 -18.26 18.88 0.85
N LEU A 186 -17.35 19.42 0.03
CA LEU A 186 -16.18 18.67 -0.45
C LEU A 186 -15.21 18.34 0.69
N GLU A 187 -14.97 19.28 1.62
CA GLU A 187 -14.08 19.03 2.76
C GLU A 187 -14.71 18.03 3.74
N ASP A 188 -16.02 18.07 3.97
CA ASP A 188 -16.77 17.10 4.77
C ASP A 188 -16.77 15.72 4.12
N PHE A 189 -16.87 15.66 2.79
CA PHE A 189 -16.73 14.41 2.05
C PHE A 189 -15.31 13.83 2.19
N LYS A 190 -14.26 14.66 2.12
CA LYS A 190 -12.87 14.22 2.34
C LYS A 190 -12.63 13.66 3.73
N LEU A 191 -13.29 14.20 4.77
CA LEU A 191 -13.14 13.75 6.16
C LEU A 191 -13.60 12.30 6.38
N LYS A 192 -14.36 11.72 5.44
CA LYS A 192 -14.82 10.32 5.52
C LYS A 192 -13.75 9.30 5.14
N PHE A 193 -12.60 9.75 4.63
CA PHE A 193 -11.57 8.87 4.10
C PHE A 193 -10.22 9.10 4.78
N ASP A 194 -9.40 8.05 4.81
CA ASP A 194 -8.08 8.10 5.42
C ASP A 194 -6.95 8.34 4.41
N ASN A 195 -7.21 8.16 3.11
CA ASN A 195 -6.22 8.29 2.04
C ASN A 195 -6.85 8.81 0.74
N ASP A 196 -6.00 9.30 -0.16
CA ASP A 196 -6.47 9.91 -1.41
C ASP A 196 -7.04 8.88 -2.38
N ILE A 197 -6.56 7.63 -2.34
CA ILE A 197 -7.00 6.56 -3.24
C ILE A 197 -8.45 6.17 -2.97
N ASP A 198 -8.81 5.95 -1.70
CA ASP A 198 -10.19 5.67 -1.28
C ASP A 198 -11.10 6.86 -1.54
N PHE A 199 -10.61 8.09 -1.30
CA PHE A 199 -11.32 9.30 -1.64
C PHE A 199 -11.63 9.36 -3.14
N TYR A 200 -10.66 9.14 -4.03
CA TYR A 200 -10.88 9.16 -5.48
C TYR A 200 -11.77 8.02 -5.94
N LEU A 201 -11.61 6.82 -5.37
CA LEU A 201 -12.44 5.67 -5.71
C LEU A 201 -13.92 5.98 -5.44
N ASN A 202 -14.23 6.47 -4.23
CA ASN A 202 -15.60 6.81 -3.85
C ASN A 202 -16.13 8.05 -4.57
N LEU A 203 -15.27 9.02 -4.87
CA LEU A 203 -15.64 10.18 -5.67
C LEU A 203 -16.04 9.78 -7.09
N CYS A 204 -15.28 8.89 -7.72
CA CYS A 204 -15.58 8.41 -9.08
C CYS A 204 -16.83 7.54 -9.12
N THR A 205 -17.06 6.67 -8.14
CA THR A 205 -18.29 5.88 -8.07
C THR A 205 -19.50 6.78 -7.82
N SER A 206 -19.40 7.73 -6.88
CA SER A 206 -20.48 8.68 -6.59
C SER A 206 -20.83 9.52 -7.82
N PHE A 207 -19.83 9.97 -8.59
CA PHE A 207 -20.04 10.67 -9.85
C PHE A 207 -20.72 9.79 -10.91
N TYR A 208 -20.30 8.52 -11.03
CA TYR A 208 -20.88 7.59 -11.99
C TYR A 208 -22.38 7.35 -11.75
N PHE A 209 -22.76 7.19 -10.48
CA PHE A 209 -24.14 6.94 -10.04
C PHE A 209 -24.96 8.21 -9.75
N ALA A 210 -24.43 9.41 -10.00
CA ALA A 210 -25.18 10.65 -9.80
C ALA A 210 -26.25 10.83 -10.89
N ASP A 211 -27.49 11.14 -10.46
CA ASP A 211 -28.60 11.41 -11.37
C ASP A 211 -28.34 12.67 -12.21
N ASP A 212 -27.90 13.76 -11.56
CA ASP A 212 -27.41 14.97 -12.23
C ASP A 212 -25.90 15.14 -12.06
N LYS A 213 -25.16 14.67 -13.07
CA LYS A 213 -23.70 14.78 -13.16
C LYS A 213 -23.20 16.22 -13.19
N ASN A 214 -23.97 17.16 -13.75
CA ASN A 214 -23.55 18.56 -13.84
C ASN A 214 -23.58 19.22 -12.47
N ASN A 215 -24.69 19.03 -11.76
CA ASN A 215 -24.83 19.53 -10.40
C ASN A 215 -23.80 18.88 -9.46
N PHE A 216 -23.56 17.57 -9.61
CA PHE A 216 -22.51 16.88 -8.84
C PHE A 216 -21.12 17.49 -9.09
N CYS A 217 -20.74 17.74 -10.34
CA CYS A 217 -19.47 18.39 -10.66
C CYS A 217 -19.38 19.80 -10.06
N TYR A 218 -20.48 20.55 -10.06
CA TYR A 218 -20.53 21.89 -9.47
C TYR A 218 -20.31 21.85 -7.95
N ILE A 219 -21.08 21.01 -7.24
CA ILE A 219 -21.02 20.86 -5.78
C ILE A 219 -19.63 20.34 -5.33
N MET A 220 -19.08 19.35 -6.03
CA MET A 220 -17.79 18.74 -5.69
C MET A 220 -16.58 19.46 -6.30
N HIS A 221 -16.80 20.61 -6.95
CA HIS A 221 -15.78 21.41 -7.61
C HIS A 221 -14.90 20.64 -8.62
N LEU A 222 -15.53 19.77 -9.40
CA LEU A 222 -14.87 18.95 -10.42
C LEU A 222 -14.90 19.63 -11.79
N ASP A 223 -13.89 19.36 -12.59
CA ASP A 223 -13.86 19.77 -14.00
C ASP A 223 -14.69 18.77 -14.83
N LYS A 224 -15.86 19.21 -15.28
CA LYS A 224 -16.79 18.39 -16.06
C LYS A 224 -16.12 17.74 -17.28
N LYS A 225 -15.28 18.49 -18.02
CA LYS A 225 -14.64 17.96 -19.23
C LYS A 225 -13.72 16.80 -18.90
N LYS A 226 -12.96 16.93 -17.82
CA LYS A 226 -12.08 15.85 -17.34
C LYS A 226 -12.88 14.65 -16.85
N MET A 227 -13.99 14.86 -16.15
CA MET A 227 -14.84 13.77 -15.69
C MET A 227 -15.47 13.00 -16.85
N ASP A 228 -15.89 13.68 -17.92
CA ASP A 228 -16.40 13.05 -19.14
C ASP A 228 -15.30 12.26 -19.87
N GLU A 229 -14.09 12.82 -19.98
CA GLU A 229 -12.93 12.12 -20.53
C GLU A 229 -12.54 10.89 -19.69
N LEU A 230 -12.64 10.99 -18.36
CA LEU A 230 -12.35 9.90 -17.43
C LEU A 230 -13.27 8.71 -17.70
N LEU A 231 -14.57 8.96 -17.87
CA LEU A 231 -15.53 7.90 -18.22
C LEU A 231 -15.24 7.30 -19.60
N LYS A 232 -14.88 8.12 -20.59
CA LYS A 232 -14.50 7.63 -21.92
C LYS A 232 -13.26 6.73 -21.86
N LEU A 233 -12.22 7.17 -21.16
CA LEU A 233 -10.99 6.40 -20.97
C LEU A 233 -11.28 5.10 -20.23
N SER A 234 -12.06 5.15 -19.16
CA SER A 234 -12.40 3.96 -18.37
C SER A 234 -13.16 2.93 -19.20
N ASN A 235 -14.13 3.36 -20.00
CA ASN A 235 -14.85 2.48 -20.94
C ASN A 235 -13.92 1.88 -22.00
N TYR A 236 -12.97 2.67 -22.51
CA TYR A 236 -12.00 2.20 -23.48
C TYR A 236 -11.06 1.13 -22.88
N LEU A 237 -10.61 1.32 -21.63
CA LEU A 237 -9.80 0.34 -20.91
C LEU A 237 -10.56 -0.98 -20.72
N ILE A 238 -11.83 -0.94 -20.33
CA ILE A 238 -12.66 -2.13 -20.19
C ILE A 238 -12.78 -2.90 -21.50
N LYS A 239 -12.99 -2.20 -22.63
CA LYS A 239 -13.03 -2.85 -23.95
C LYS A 239 -11.75 -3.60 -24.28
N ILE A 240 -10.59 -3.01 -24.00
CA ILE A 240 -9.30 -3.66 -24.23
C ILE A 240 -9.13 -4.87 -23.31
N ILE A 241 -9.48 -4.74 -22.03
CA ILE A 241 -9.42 -5.83 -21.06
C ILE A 241 -10.28 -7.02 -21.52
N ASN A 242 -11.51 -6.77 -21.95
CA ASN A 242 -12.42 -7.81 -22.44
C ASN A 242 -11.86 -8.55 -23.66
N VAL A 243 -11.26 -7.82 -24.60
CA VAL A 243 -10.60 -8.43 -25.77
C VAL A 243 -9.38 -9.25 -25.38
N LYS A 244 -8.59 -8.80 -24.40
CA LYS A 244 -7.35 -9.49 -23.99
C LYS A 244 -7.57 -10.69 -23.09
N LEU A 245 -8.58 -10.63 -22.23
CA LEU A 245 -8.88 -11.69 -21.25
C LEU A 245 -10.05 -12.58 -21.68
N ASN A 246 -10.65 -12.33 -22.86
CA ASN A 246 -11.86 -13.01 -23.35
C ASN A 246 -13.00 -12.98 -22.30
N THR A 247 -13.20 -11.81 -21.69
CA THR A 247 -14.24 -11.58 -20.67
C THR A 247 -15.32 -10.64 -21.18
N SER A 248 -16.48 -10.64 -20.53
CA SER A 248 -17.61 -9.74 -20.82
C SER A 248 -17.92 -8.82 -19.63
N ILE A 249 -16.89 -8.11 -19.13
CA ILE A 249 -17.00 -7.22 -17.98
C ILE A 249 -17.49 -5.85 -18.44
N ASN A 250 -18.54 -5.32 -17.81
CA ASN A 250 -19.08 -3.99 -18.09
C ASN A 250 -19.21 -3.17 -16.80
N PHE A 251 -19.64 -1.92 -16.91
CA PHE A 251 -19.93 -1.09 -15.73
C PHE A 251 -21.22 -1.49 -15.00
N ASP A 252 -22.04 -2.38 -15.54
CA ASP A 252 -23.28 -2.83 -14.88
C ASP A 252 -23.00 -3.61 -13.58
N ILE A 253 -21.81 -4.22 -13.47
CA ILE A 253 -21.36 -4.91 -12.26
C ILE A 253 -20.61 -3.99 -11.27
N LEU A 254 -20.62 -2.68 -11.53
CA LEU A 254 -19.94 -1.70 -10.66
C LEU A 254 -20.63 -1.62 -9.30
N GLU A 255 -19.85 -1.72 -8.24
CA GLU A 255 -20.33 -1.55 -6.87
C GLU A 255 -20.57 -0.05 -6.57
N LYS A 256 -21.75 0.30 -6.04
CA LYS A 256 -22.06 1.68 -5.61
C LYS A 256 -21.15 2.14 -4.47
N ALA A 257 -20.90 1.24 -3.52
CA ALA A 257 -19.91 1.39 -2.47
C ALA A 257 -18.89 0.24 -2.60
N PRO A 258 -17.59 0.52 -2.73
CA PRO A 258 -16.58 -0.52 -2.88
C PRO A 258 -16.57 -1.49 -1.69
N SER A 259 -16.74 -2.78 -1.97
CA SER A 259 -16.63 -3.84 -0.96
C SER A 259 -15.23 -3.90 -0.36
N GLU A 260 -15.12 -4.45 0.85
CA GLU A 260 -13.83 -4.56 1.55
C GLU A 260 -12.82 -5.39 0.73
N LEU A 261 -13.29 -6.44 0.06
CA LEU A 261 -12.49 -7.29 -0.80
C LEU A 261 -11.99 -6.52 -2.03
N SER A 262 -12.87 -5.82 -2.75
CA SER A 262 -12.50 -4.97 -3.89
C SER A 262 -11.46 -3.93 -3.51
N ARG A 263 -11.66 -3.26 -2.36
CA ARG A 263 -10.71 -2.27 -1.83
C ARG A 263 -9.34 -2.90 -1.55
N ARG A 264 -9.29 -4.08 -0.91
CA ARG A 264 -8.03 -4.79 -0.64
C ARG A 264 -7.29 -5.18 -1.94
N ILE A 265 -8.01 -5.67 -2.96
CA ILE A 265 -7.42 -6.03 -4.26
C ILE A 265 -6.81 -4.79 -4.93
N ILE A 266 -7.56 -3.68 -4.95
CA ILE A 266 -7.12 -2.41 -5.55
C ILE A 266 -5.92 -1.85 -4.78
N HIS A 267 -5.99 -1.76 -3.46
CA HIS A 267 -4.91 -1.26 -2.61
C HIS A 267 -3.62 -2.08 -2.81
N TYR A 268 -3.72 -3.40 -2.80
CA TYR A 268 -2.56 -4.27 -3.05
C TYR A 268 -1.91 -3.96 -4.41
N SER A 269 -2.73 -3.78 -5.44
CA SER A 269 -2.26 -3.53 -6.81
C SER A 269 -1.66 -2.12 -6.96
N VAL A 270 -2.28 -1.11 -6.34
CA VAL A 270 -1.77 0.26 -6.25
C VAL A 270 -0.41 0.28 -5.55
N VAL A 271 -0.27 -0.47 -4.46
CA VAL A 271 0.97 -0.59 -3.71
C VAL A 271 2.09 -1.25 -4.54
N GLN A 272 1.77 -2.30 -5.29
CA GLN A 272 2.69 -2.96 -6.22
C GLN A 272 3.09 -2.08 -7.41
N GLY A 273 2.18 -1.20 -7.85
CA GLY A 273 2.40 -0.25 -8.93
C GLY A 273 3.28 0.92 -8.53
N PHE A 274 3.05 1.51 -7.35
CA PHE A 274 3.77 2.68 -6.85
C PHE A 274 4.97 2.37 -5.95
N ILE A 275 5.43 1.12 -5.87
CA ILE A 275 6.53 0.78 -4.95
C ILE A 275 7.82 1.58 -5.21
N ASP A 276 8.02 2.08 -6.43
CA ASP A 276 9.10 2.97 -6.83
C ASP A 276 8.90 4.42 -6.35
N HIS A 277 7.65 4.79 -6.10
CA HIS A 277 7.20 6.05 -5.51
C HIS A 277 6.90 5.88 -4.01
N PHE A 278 7.86 5.29 -3.30
CA PHE A 278 7.80 5.09 -1.87
C PHE A 278 8.54 6.21 -1.12
N ALA A 279 7.89 6.75 -0.09
CA ALA A 279 8.38 7.82 0.74
C ALA A 279 8.40 7.39 2.23
N ILE A 280 9.51 7.64 2.90
CA ILE A 280 9.73 7.29 4.31
C ILE A 280 9.86 8.57 5.12
N ARG A 281 9.15 8.64 6.25
CA ARG A 281 9.21 9.78 7.16
C ARG A 281 10.64 9.95 7.72
N SER A 282 11.13 11.18 7.77
CA SER A 282 12.55 11.45 7.99
C SER A 282 13.12 10.97 9.33
N ASP A 283 12.30 10.87 10.38
CA ASP A 283 12.71 10.37 11.71
C ASP A 283 13.02 8.86 11.72
N LEU A 284 12.53 8.11 10.74
CA LEU A 284 12.73 6.65 10.64
C LEU A 284 13.99 6.26 9.87
N ILE A 285 14.58 7.21 9.15
CA ILE A 285 15.74 6.98 8.29
C ILE A 285 17.01 7.16 9.12
N ARG A 286 17.77 6.07 9.26
CA ARG A 286 19.01 6.01 10.04
C ARG A 286 20.24 5.93 9.14
N ASN A 287 20.26 6.69 8.04
CA ASN A 287 21.34 6.65 7.04
C ASN A 287 22.18 7.93 7.05
N ASP A 288 23.47 7.83 6.69
CA ASP A 288 24.44 8.94 6.70
C ASP A 288 24.04 10.13 5.80
N TYR A 289 23.14 9.93 4.82
CA TYR A 289 22.58 10.99 3.98
C TYR A 289 21.83 12.06 4.79
N THR A 290 21.22 11.71 5.92
CA THR A 290 20.56 12.68 6.82
C THR A 290 21.54 13.36 7.76
N ARG A 291 22.73 12.77 7.97
CA ARG A 291 23.79 13.31 8.84
C ARG A 291 24.68 14.34 8.16
N ASN A 292 24.91 14.18 6.84
CA ASN A 292 25.87 15.01 6.10
C ASN A 292 25.24 16.21 5.39
N SER A 293 23.93 16.45 5.54
CA SER A 293 23.25 17.55 4.88
C SER A 293 22.89 18.62 5.91
N ASN A 294 23.51 19.80 5.81
CA ASN A 294 23.16 21.02 6.56
C ASN A 294 21.76 21.57 6.18
N LEU A 295 20.79 20.70 5.86
CA LEU A 295 19.44 21.12 5.52
C LEU A 295 18.62 21.25 6.81
N SER A 296 18.16 22.47 7.10
CA SER A 296 17.15 22.71 8.11
C SER A 296 15.77 22.32 7.55
N PHE A 297 15.21 21.22 8.04
CA PHE A 297 13.84 20.80 7.72
C PHE A 297 13.13 20.22 8.94
N ASN A 298 11.80 20.14 8.86
CA ASN A 298 11.00 19.62 9.96
C ASN A 298 10.97 18.08 9.93
N ASN A 299 11.78 17.45 10.79
CA ASN A 299 11.92 15.99 10.86
C ASN A 299 10.61 15.23 11.15
N LYS A 300 9.56 15.90 11.65
CA LYS A 300 8.25 15.28 11.92
C LYS A 300 7.30 15.33 10.73
N LYS A 301 7.62 16.09 9.68
CA LYS A 301 6.75 16.32 8.51
C LYS A 301 7.40 15.97 7.17
N ALA A 302 8.72 15.96 7.12
CA ALA A 302 9.47 15.68 5.91
C ALA A 302 9.51 14.18 5.62
N TYR A 303 9.52 13.86 4.34
CA TYR A 303 9.71 12.53 3.80
C TYR A 303 10.90 12.53 2.85
N PHE A 304 11.59 11.40 2.79
CA PHE A 304 12.59 11.13 1.77
C PHE A 304 12.12 10.02 0.86
N THR A 305 12.51 10.14 -0.40
CA THR A 305 12.15 9.19 -1.46
C THR A 305 13.42 8.71 -2.13
N GLN A 306 13.35 7.58 -2.83
CA GLN A 306 14.47 7.08 -3.62
C GLN A 306 14.94 8.10 -4.67
N ASN A 307 13.99 8.79 -5.29
CA ASN A 307 14.25 9.59 -6.49
C ASN A 307 14.78 11.00 -6.16
N MET A 308 14.73 11.42 -4.89
CA MET A 308 15.07 12.77 -4.48
C MET A 308 15.89 12.81 -3.19
N LYS A 309 17.01 13.53 -3.21
CA LYS A 309 17.81 13.82 -2.02
C LYS A 309 17.21 14.93 -1.14
N SER A 310 16.32 15.75 -1.70
CA SER A 310 15.67 16.85 -0.98
C SER A 310 14.43 16.35 -0.21
N PRO A 311 14.12 16.95 0.95
CA PRO A 311 12.92 16.61 1.70
C PRO A 311 11.65 16.97 0.91
N VAL A 312 10.70 16.06 0.92
CA VAL A 312 9.40 16.18 0.25
C VAL A 312 8.29 16.18 1.31
N TYR A 313 7.19 16.89 1.06
CA TYR A 313 6.08 17.04 2.00
C TYR A 313 4.76 16.59 1.37
N ILE A 314 3.79 16.17 2.18
CA ILE A 314 2.44 15.88 1.68
C ILE A 314 1.79 17.19 1.22
N ASN A 315 1.11 17.18 0.07
CA ASN A 315 0.36 18.36 -0.36
C ASN A 315 -0.77 18.70 0.61
N SER A 316 -1.00 19.99 0.87
CA SER A 316 -2.11 20.46 1.68
C SER A 316 -3.52 20.14 1.17
N THR A 317 -3.67 19.72 -0.09
CA THR A 317 -4.93 19.27 -0.69
C THR A 317 -5.24 17.80 -0.42
N SER A 318 -4.21 17.01 -0.09
CA SER A 318 -4.34 15.58 0.21
C SER A 318 -5.12 15.37 1.50
N VAL A 319 -5.94 14.33 1.54
CA VAL A 319 -6.65 13.84 2.72
C VAL A 319 -5.67 13.55 3.86
N LEU A 320 -4.53 12.94 3.53
CA LEU A 320 -3.47 12.60 4.49
C LEU A 320 -2.78 13.82 5.13
N TYR A 321 -2.99 15.03 4.60
CA TYR A 321 -2.36 16.21 5.16
C TYR A 321 -2.86 16.56 6.56
N LYS A 322 -4.10 16.18 6.91
CA LYS A 322 -4.69 16.45 8.23
C LYS A 322 -4.31 15.39 9.27
N ASN A 323 -3.85 14.21 8.85
CA ASN A 323 -3.59 13.08 9.75
C ASN A 323 -2.42 13.36 10.70
N ARG A 324 -2.67 13.31 12.01
CA ARG A 324 -1.67 13.46 13.07
C ARG A 324 -1.79 12.27 14.03
N PRO A 325 -0.69 11.54 14.31
CA PRO A 325 0.65 11.67 13.73
C PRO A 325 0.67 11.36 12.22
N TYR A 326 1.61 11.95 11.49
CA TYR A 326 1.79 11.68 10.07
C TYR A 326 2.19 10.21 9.82
N PRO A 327 1.75 9.54 8.73
CA PRO A 327 2.09 8.14 8.49
C PRO A 327 3.60 7.88 8.37
N LYS A 328 4.05 6.69 8.78
CA LYS A 328 5.46 6.28 8.65
C LYS A 328 5.90 6.17 7.17
N TYR A 329 5.04 5.58 6.37
CA TYR A 329 5.27 5.25 4.97
C TYR A 329 4.14 5.77 4.10
N ILE A 330 4.50 6.35 2.96
CA ILE A 330 3.57 6.93 2.02
C ILE A 330 3.96 6.51 0.61
N LEU A 331 2.97 6.08 -0.18
CA LEU A 331 3.09 6.05 -1.64
C LEU A 331 2.52 7.33 -2.21
N TYR A 332 3.06 7.77 -3.32
CA TYR A 332 2.59 8.97 -4.01
C TYR A 332 2.51 8.74 -5.52
N ASN A 333 1.61 9.46 -6.18
CA ASN A 333 1.49 9.37 -7.63
C ASN A 333 2.58 10.19 -8.35
N TYR A 334 2.77 11.44 -7.93
CA TYR A 334 3.81 12.33 -8.47
C TYR A 334 4.24 13.39 -7.45
N ILE A 335 5.38 14.05 -7.74
CA ILE A 335 5.94 15.15 -6.96
C ILE A 335 5.96 16.41 -7.83
N MET A 336 5.54 17.54 -7.27
CA MET A 336 5.75 18.85 -7.91
C MET A 336 6.60 19.77 -7.03
N LYS A 337 7.38 20.62 -7.68
CA LYS A 337 8.10 21.71 -7.03
C LYS A 337 7.17 22.90 -6.80
N ASN A 338 6.93 23.23 -5.54
CA ASN A 338 6.35 24.51 -5.13
C ASN A 338 7.46 25.56 -4.95
N LYS A 339 7.07 26.82 -4.68
CA LYS A 339 8.01 27.95 -4.52
C LYS A 339 9.19 27.68 -3.56
N LYS A 340 8.99 26.89 -2.51
CA LYS A 340 10.00 26.65 -1.46
C LYS A 340 10.23 25.18 -1.11
N SER A 341 9.46 24.25 -1.68
CA SER A 341 9.49 22.85 -1.28
C SER A 341 8.97 21.93 -2.37
N TYR A 342 9.30 20.64 -2.26
CA TYR A 342 8.69 19.60 -3.08
C TYR A 342 7.50 19.02 -2.35
N VAL A 343 6.41 18.78 -3.07
CA VAL A 343 5.16 18.24 -2.52
C VAL A 343 4.68 17.00 -3.28
N MET A 344 4.25 15.99 -2.52
CA MET A 344 3.66 14.74 -3.01
C MET A 344 2.15 14.91 -3.20
N TYR A 345 1.63 14.37 -4.29
CA TYR A 345 0.20 14.32 -4.60
C TYR A 345 -0.31 12.87 -4.66
N ASP A 346 -1.61 12.71 -4.44
CA ASP A 346 -2.36 11.44 -4.46
C ASP A 346 -1.67 10.38 -3.61
N CYS A 347 -1.69 10.63 -2.30
CA CYS A 347 -0.94 9.88 -1.32
C CYS A 347 -1.76 8.72 -0.73
N LEU A 348 -1.12 7.57 -0.55
CA LEU A 348 -1.65 6.39 0.15
C LEU A 348 -0.74 6.06 1.33
N ASN A 349 -1.29 5.93 2.53
CA ASN A 349 -0.56 5.42 3.68
C ASN A 349 -0.39 3.90 3.58
N ILE A 350 0.78 3.40 3.97
CA ILE A 350 1.02 1.95 4.05
C ILE A 350 1.35 1.55 5.48
N ASN A 351 0.75 0.45 5.93
CA ASN A 351 1.09 -0.20 7.18
C ASN A 351 2.23 -1.21 7.02
N ASP A 352 2.93 -1.44 8.13
CA ASP A 352 4.05 -2.37 8.25
C ASP A 352 3.69 -3.79 7.72
N SER A 353 2.46 -4.25 7.99
CA SER A 353 1.94 -5.55 7.54
C SER A 353 1.75 -5.66 6.04
N ASP A 354 1.26 -4.60 5.40
CA ASP A 354 0.94 -4.62 3.98
C ASP A 354 2.22 -4.56 3.15
N LEU A 355 3.21 -3.81 3.64
CA LEU A 355 4.53 -3.75 3.04
C LEU A 355 5.24 -5.12 3.04
N GLY A 356 5.07 -5.92 4.10
CA GLY A 356 5.63 -7.27 4.18
C GLY A 356 5.01 -8.29 3.22
N LYS A 357 3.75 -8.08 2.79
CA LYS A 357 3.04 -8.98 1.86
C LYS A 357 3.36 -8.70 0.39
N ILE A 358 4.03 -7.59 0.10
CA ILE A 358 4.37 -7.20 -1.27
C ILE A 358 5.48 -8.11 -1.78
N THR A 359 5.20 -8.77 -2.89
CA THR A 359 6.18 -9.52 -3.65
C THR A 359 6.69 -8.64 -4.78
N ASN A 360 7.79 -7.94 -4.55
CA ASN A 360 8.39 -7.06 -5.54
C ASN A 360 9.91 -7.11 -5.45
N VAL A 361 10.60 -6.92 -6.58
CA VAL A 361 12.06 -6.92 -6.66
C VAL A 361 12.69 -5.86 -5.75
N CYS A 362 11.99 -4.75 -5.47
CA CYS A 362 12.48 -3.71 -4.56
C CYS A 362 12.51 -4.15 -3.09
N ILE A 363 11.82 -5.23 -2.72
CA ILE A 363 11.75 -5.75 -1.35
C ILE A 363 12.56 -7.02 -1.28
N TYR A 364 13.77 -6.86 -0.76
CA TYR A 364 14.73 -7.94 -0.56
C TYR A 364 14.53 -8.59 0.81
N ILE A 365 14.57 -9.92 0.84
CA ILE A 365 14.57 -10.67 2.11
C ILE A 365 15.95 -11.29 2.25
N ASN A 366 16.73 -10.80 3.21
CA ASN A 366 18.11 -11.24 3.43
C ASN A 366 18.20 -12.64 4.06
N GLY A 367 17.15 -13.06 4.76
CA GLY A 367 17.07 -14.35 5.44
C GLY A 367 15.87 -14.43 6.36
N TYR A 368 15.76 -15.57 7.05
CA TYR A 368 14.75 -15.79 8.09
C TYR A 368 15.29 -15.33 9.44
N GLU A 369 14.45 -14.61 10.18
CA GLU A 369 14.75 -14.22 11.55
C GLU A 369 14.70 -15.46 12.46
N LYS A 370 15.63 -15.53 13.41
CA LYS A 370 15.65 -16.59 14.43
C LYS A 370 14.60 -16.35 15.52
N ILE A 371 14.23 -15.09 15.72
CA ILE A 371 13.29 -14.64 16.75
C ILE A 371 12.27 -13.70 16.08
N PRO A 372 10.96 -14.04 16.07
CA PRO A 372 10.36 -15.28 16.55
C PRO A 372 10.83 -16.52 15.76
N PRO A 373 10.90 -17.71 16.39
CA PRO A 373 11.25 -18.93 15.69
C PRO A 373 10.17 -19.29 14.66
N ALA A 374 10.57 -20.03 13.63
CA ALA A 374 9.64 -20.59 12.66
C ALA A 374 8.61 -21.49 13.36
N LYS A 375 7.38 -21.49 12.86
CA LYS A 375 6.28 -22.29 13.39
C LYS A 375 5.61 -23.07 12.28
N TYR A 376 5.16 -24.27 12.60
CA TYR A 376 4.28 -25.03 11.73
C TYR A 376 2.83 -24.80 12.15
N ASP A 377 2.02 -24.35 11.20
CA ASP A 377 0.59 -24.16 11.36
C ASP A 377 -0.14 -25.45 10.97
N ILE A 378 -0.65 -26.14 11.98
CA ILE A 378 -1.36 -27.42 11.84
C ILE A 378 -2.70 -27.22 11.11
N GLN A 379 -3.36 -26.07 11.26
CA GLN A 379 -4.68 -25.84 10.67
C GLN A 379 -4.59 -25.68 9.15
N ASN A 380 -3.60 -24.91 8.69
CA ASN A 380 -3.39 -24.64 7.27
C ASN A 380 -2.40 -25.60 6.60
N ASP A 381 -1.75 -26.48 7.37
CA ASP A 381 -0.68 -27.39 6.92
C ASP A 381 0.47 -26.63 6.23
N LYS A 382 0.93 -25.56 6.89
CA LYS A 382 1.94 -24.63 6.33
C LYS A 382 3.04 -24.29 7.32
N ILE A 383 4.23 -23.99 6.77
CA ILE A 383 5.36 -23.49 7.54
C ILE A 383 5.36 -21.96 7.49
N ILE A 384 5.34 -21.33 8.66
CA ILE A 384 5.37 -19.88 8.83
C ILE A 384 6.74 -19.48 9.39
N VAL A 385 7.43 -18.60 8.68
CA VAL A 385 8.73 -18.04 9.06
C VAL A 385 8.62 -16.54 9.27
N CYS A 386 9.42 -15.99 10.17
CA CYS A 386 9.56 -14.55 10.33
C CYS A 386 10.69 -14.06 9.42
N VAL A 387 10.45 -12.98 8.71
CA VAL A 387 11.43 -12.32 7.84
C VAL A 387 11.53 -10.85 8.22
N LYS A 388 12.72 -10.28 8.02
CA LYS A 388 12.92 -8.84 8.10
C LYS A 388 13.22 -8.31 6.71
N PRO A 389 12.19 -7.84 5.98
CA PRO A 389 12.37 -7.37 4.63
C PRO A 389 13.20 -6.09 4.61
N PHE A 390 13.79 -5.82 3.46
CA PHE A 390 14.68 -4.71 3.23
C PHE A 390 14.27 -4.01 1.95
N TYR A 391 13.94 -2.72 2.05
CA TYR A 391 13.64 -1.92 0.87
C TYR A 391 14.96 -1.47 0.25
N LEU A 392 15.35 -2.13 -0.85
CA LEU A 392 16.63 -1.94 -1.52
C LEU A 392 16.93 -0.47 -1.85
N PRO A 393 16.01 0.32 -2.43
CA PRO A 393 16.39 1.61 -2.96
C PRO A 393 16.74 2.69 -1.94
N CYS A 394 16.15 2.66 -0.75
CA CYS A 394 16.53 3.55 0.36
C CYS A 394 17.42 2.85 1.39
N SER A 395 17.83 1.61 1.13
CA SER A 395 18.56 0.76 2.08
C SER A 395 17.95 0.73 3.48
N GLN A 396 16.63 0.65 3.58
CA GLN A 396 15.91 0.71 4.84
C GLN A 396 15.35 -0.67 5.21
N TYR A 397 15.62 -1.11 6.44
CA TYR A 397 14.94 -2.27 7.00
C TYR A 397 13.47 -1.99 7.26
N LEU A 398 12.64 -2.90 6.79
CA LEU A 398 11.22 -2.93 7.06
C LEU A 398 10.95 -3.72 8.35
N PRO A 399 9.78 -3.55 8.96
CA PRO A 399 9.38 -4.30 10.14
C PRO A 399 9.34 -5.81 9.88
N ILE A 400 9.55 -6.58 10.96
CA ILE A 400 9.49 -8.03 10.90
C ILE A 400 8.07 -8.44 10.51
N THR A 401 7.97 -9.30 9.50
CA THR A 401 6.71 -9.79 8.95
C THR A 401 6.74 -11.31 8.87
N THR A 402 5.57 -11.93 8.93
CA THR A 402 5.42 -13.38 8.77
C THR A 402 5.25 -13.70 7.29
N LYS A 403 5.92 -14.76 6.85
CA LYS A 403 5.85 -15.26 5.47
C LYS A 403 5.61 -16.77 5.50
N GLU A 404 4.72 -17.23 4.63
CA GLU A 404 4.56 -18.66 4.36
C GLU A 404 5.72 -19.16 3.49
N LEU A 405 6.32 -20.27 3.89
CA LEU A 405 7.44 -20.88 3.18
C LEU A 405 6.92 -21.73 2.02
N SER A 406 7.48 -21.54 0.83
CA SER A 406 7.11 -22.27 -0.38
C SER A 406 8.04 -23.45 -0.62
N GLU A 407 7.58 -24.47 -1.36
CA GLU A 407 8.40 -25.65 -1.70
C GLU A 407 9.68 -25.29 -2.48
N ASN A 408 9.63 -24.17 -3.23
CA ASN A 408 10.76 -23.66 -4.00
C ASN A 408 11.86 -23.03 -3.14
N ASP A 409 11.59 -22.75 -1.87
CA ASP A 409 12.59 -22.19 -0.96
C ASP A 409 13.62 -23.26 -0.54
N PHE A 410 14.91 -22.94 -0.64
CA PHE A 410 16.01 -23.88 -0.36
C PHE A 410 15.92 -24.53 1.04
N LEU A 411 15.45 -23.77 2.04
CA LEU A 411 15.34 -24.22 3.42
C LEU A 411 13.99 -24.91 3.74
N PHE A 412 13.08 -25.03 2.77
CA PHE A 412 11.75 -25.60 2.98
C PHE A 412 11.79 -26.98 3.60
N TYR A 413 12.47 -27.91 2.95
CA TYR A 413 12.59 -29.29 3.42
C TYR A 413 13.39 -29.40 4.73
N ASN A 414 14.27 -28.45 5.03
CA ASN A 414 15.02 -28.42 6.29
C ASN A 414 14.09 -28.05 7.46
N TYR A 415 13.25 -27.04 7.27
CA TYR A 415 12.22 -26.68 8.25
C TYR A 415 11.17 -27.78 8.40
N LEU A 416 10.74 -28.39 7.30
CA LEU A 416 9.80 -29.51 7.32
C LEU A 416 10.35 -30.68 8.16
N ALA A 417 11.60 -31.07 7.92
CA ALA A 417 12.27 -32.11 8.70
C ALA A 417 12.37 -31.73 10.18
N PHE A 418 12.71 -30.47 10.48
CA PHE A 418 12.73 -29.97 11.86
C PHE A 418 11.38 -30.13 12.55
N PHE A 419 10.27 -29.72 11.93
CA PHE A 419 8.95 -29.81 12.57
C PHE A 419 8.42 -31.23 12.71
N ILE A 420 8.84 -32.16 11.83
CA ILE A 420 8.59 -33.59 12.01
C ILE A 420 9.32 -34.08 13.26
N LEU A 421 10.63 -33.80 13.35
CA LEU A 421 11.50 -34.30 14.42
C LEU A 421 11.18 -33.69 15.79
N ASP A 422 10.90 -32.40 15.85
CA ASP A 422 10.53 -31.69 17.08
C ASP A 422 9.12 -32.04 17.57
N GLY A 423 8.34 -32.76 16.76
CA GLY A 423 6.99 -33.20 17.10
C GLY A 423 5.91 -32.13 16.91
N SER A 424 6.25 -30.94 16.37
CA SER A 424 5.25 -29.92 16.03
C SER A 424 4.27 -30.41 14.96
N MET A 425 4.75 -31.21 14.00
CA MET A 425 3.91 -31.84 12.99
C MET A 425 3.29 -33.16 13.46
N PHE A 426 3.94 -33.92 14.33
CA PHE A 426 3.45 -35.22 14.82
C PHE A 426 3.77 -35.34 16.31
N PRO A 427 2.81 -35.11 17.22
CA PRO A 427 3.06 -35.06 18.65
C PRO A 427 3.75 -36.31 19.20
N LYS A 428 3.43 -37.51 18.68
CA LYS A 428 4.11 -38.75 19.07
C LYS A 428 5.63 -38.72 18.87
N MET A 429 6.14 -37.89 17.96
CA MET A 429 7.56 -37.76 17.73
C MET A 429 8.30 -37.02 18.86
N SER A 430 7.60 -36.22 19.68
CA SER A 430 8.21 -35.49 20.79
C SER A 430 8.81 -36.42 21.86
N ASN A 431 8.29 -37.65 21.98
CA ASN A 431 8.81 -38.67 22.88
C ASN A 431 10.26 -39.03 22.56
N PHE A 432 10.67 -38.85 21.30
CA PHE A 432 12.03 -39.16 20.87
C PHE A 432 13.00 -37.98 21.00
N LYS A 433 12.52 -36.82 21.48
CA LYS A 433 13.31 -35.58 21.58
C LYS A 433 14.59 -35.72 22.41
N ILE A 434 14.52 -36.52 23.47
CA ILE A 434 15.63 -36.77 24.40
C ILE A 434 16.79 -37.52 23.71
N PHE A 435 16.49 -38.28 22.66
CA PHE A 435 17.48 -39.10 21.97
C PHE A 435 18.15 -38.38 20.80
N TYR A 436 17.67 -37.20 20.42
CA TYR A 436 18.39 -36.38 19.46
C TYR A 436 19.70 -35.86 20.07
N SER A 437 20.77 -35.91 19.27
CA SER A 437 22.09 -35.41 19.69
C SER A 437 22.32 -33.95 19.30
N HIS A 438 21.39 -33.32 18.59
CA HIS A 438 21.67 -32.15 17.77
C HIS A 438 20.68 -31.00 18.00
N SER A 439 21.20 -29.78 17.88
CA SER A 439 20.48 -28.52 18.06
C SER A 439 19.68 -28.14 16.81
N PHE A 440 18.71 -27.23 16.94
CA PHE A 440 17.95 -26.64 15.81
C PHE A 440 18.87 -26.20 14.65
N ASN A 441 20.03 -25.62 14.97
CA ASN A 441 20.99 -25.14 13.97
C ASN A 441 21.60 -26.28 13.13
N ASP A 442 21.75 -27.48 13.70
CA ASP A 442 22.38 -28.62 13.01
C ASP A 442 21.45 -29.19 11.92
N ILE A 443 20.14 -29.15 12.17
CA ILE A 443 19.10 -29.58 11.24
C ILE A 443 18.95 -28.56 10.12
N ILE A 444 18.80 -27.27 10.46
CA ILE A 444 18.61 -26.21 9.46
C ILE A 444 19.83 -26.04 8.56
N ASN A 445 21.05 -26.10 9.10
CA ASN A 445 22.27 -25.99 8.31
C ASN A 445 22.66 -27.30 7.61
N CYS A 446 22.00 -28.43 7.95
CA CYS A 446 22.28 -29.75 7.37
C CYS A 446 23.75 -30.18 7.48
N ASN A 447 24.37 -29.95 8.65
CA ASN A 447 25.80 -30.21 8.83
C ASN A 447 26.15 -31.71 8.79
N HIS A 448 25.21 -32.59 9.21
CA HIS A 448 25.44 -34.03 9.27
C HIS A 448 24.80 -34.78 8.09
N GLN A 449 25.48 -35.84 7.65
CA GLN A 449 25.06 -36.66 6.51
C GLN A 449 23.71 -37.36 6.75
N ASN A 450 23.43 -37.77 7.99
CA ASN A 450 22.18 -38.44 8.36
C ASN A 450 20.96 -37.51 8.15
N PHE A 451 21.08 -36.22 8.46
CA PHE A 451 20.02 -35.23 8.17
C PHE A 451 19.85 -35.00 6.67
N LYS A 452 20.95 -34.97 5.90
CA LYS A 452 20.88 -34.87 4.43
C LYS A 452 20.13 -36.05 3.83
N HIS A 453 20.35 -37.27 4.30
CA HIS A 453 19.62 -38.45 3.84
C HIS A 453 18.12 -38.35 4.15
N PHE A 454 17.76 -37.95 5.37
CA PHE A 454 16.36 -37.73 5.76
C PHE A 454 15.66 -36.66 4.90
N ILE A 455 16.33 -35.52 4.70
CA ILE A 455 15.80 -34.39 3.91
C ILE A 455 15.72 -34.74 2.42
N ASN A 456 16.70 -35.46 1.88
CA ASN A 456 16.69 -35.92 0.50
C ASN A 456 15.58 -36.95 0.25
N ALA A 457 15.27 -37.81 1.23
CA ALA A 457 14.15 -38.76 1.13
C ALA A 457 12.79 -38.03 1.05
N LEU A 458 12.60 -36.97 1.86
CA LEU A 458 11.43 -36.08 1.77
C LEU A 458 11.35 -35.40 0.40
N ARG A 459 12.46 -34.82 -0.07
CA ARG A 459 12.54 -34.11 -1.35
C ARG A 459 12.29 -35.02 -2.56
N SER A 460 12.90 -36.20 -2.58
CA SER A 460 12.78 -37.15 -3.70
C SER A 460 11.36 -37.69 -3.84
N ASN A 461 10.62 -37.78 -2.73
CA ASN A 461 9.22 -38.21 -2.71
C ASN A 461 8.23 -37.03 -2.76
N LYS A 462 8.70 -35.78 -2.93
CA LYS A 462 7.89 -34.56 -3.00
C LYS A 462 6.91 -34.42 -1.83
N ILE A 463 7.37 -34.74 -0.62
CA ILE A 463 6.57 -34.57 0.59
C ILE A 463 6.59 -33.10 0.97
N ASN A 464 5.51 -32.39 0.68
CA ASN A 464 5.40 -30.95 0.91
C ASN A 464 4.59 -30.57 2.16
N ASN A 465 3.79 -31.49 2.72
CA ASN A 465 2.90 -31.16 3.83
C ASN A 465 2.57 -32.41 4.68
N ARG A 466 1.90 -32.22 5.82
CA ARG A 466 1.52 -33.32 6.74
C ARG A 466 0.59 -34.30 6.04
N ALA A 467 -0.38 -33.83 5.26
CA ALA A 467 -1.31 -34.69 4.54
C ALA A 467 -0.60 -35.63 3.55
N ALA A 468 0.38 -35.12 2.81
CA ALA A 468 1.19 -35.87 1.86
C ALA A 468 2.00 -36.96 2.57
N LEU A 469 2.61 -36.63 3.72
CA LEU A 469 3.36 -37.63 4.49
C LEU A 469 2.46 -38.74 5.04
N ILE A 470 1.27 -38.38 5.56
CA ILE A 470 0.28 -39.36 6.03
C ILE A 470 -0.16 -40.27 4.89
N SER A 471 -0.45 -39.71 3.71
CA SER A 471 -0.83 -40.50 2.54
C SER A 471 0.28 -41.48 2.12
N LYS A 472 1.55 -41.03 2.19
CA LYS A 472 2.71 -41.86 1.88
C LYS A 472 2.85 -42.98 2.90
N TRP A 473 2.69 -42.72 4.20
CA TRP A 473 2.73 -43.77 5.23
C TRP A 473 1.60 -44.80 5.09
N LYS A 474 0.41 -44.40 4.64
CA LYS A 474 -0.67 -45.36 4.32
C LYS A 474 -0.26 -46.33 3.20
N THR A 475 0.48 -45.86 2.19
CA THR A 475 0.97 -46.72 1.10
C THR A 475 2.24 -47.50 1.45
N GLN A 476 3.13 -46.89 2.23
CA GLN A 476 4.45 -47.40 2.58
C GLN A 476 4.69 -47.15 4.06
N ASN A 477 4.27 -48.10 4.89
CA ASN A 477 4.27 -47.96 6.34
C ASN A 477 5.67 -47.69 6.91
N ASN A 478 6.72 -48.20 6.26
CA ASN A 478 8.11 -48.05 6.68
C ASN A 478 8.85 -46.84 6.07
N PHE A 479 8.16 -45.98 5.32
CA PHE A 479 8.78 -44.78 4.71
C PHE A 479 9.39 -43.87 5.78
N LEU A 480 10.60 -43.34 5.58
CA LEU A 480 11.44 -42.56 6.51
C LEU A 480 11.94 -43.26 7.78
N LYS A 481 11.56 -44.52 8.02
CA LYS A 481 11.92 -45.24 9.25
C LYS A 481 13.42 -45.49 9.37
N LYS A 482 14.07 -45.88 8.26
CA LYS A 482 15.52 -46.17 8.24
C LYS A 482 16.33 -44.90 8.44
N GLU A 483 15.93 -43.84 7.75
CA GLU A 483 16.52 -42.51 7.85
C GLU A 483 16.36 -41.96 9.27
N PHE A 484 15.19 -42.14 9.89
CA PHE A 484 14.95 -41.76 11.27
C PHE A 484 15.81 -42.55 12.27
N LEU A 485 15.93 -43.86 12.12
CA LEU A 485 16.80 -44.69 12.99
C LEU A 485 18.26 -44.22 12.94
N SER A 486 18.77 -43.89 11.75
CA SER A 486 20.13 -43.36 11.59
C SER A 486 20.40 -42.06 12.37
N LEU A 487 19.36 -41.29 12.71
CA LEU A 487 19.47 -40.06 13.50
C LEU A 487 19.58 -40.33 15.00
N ILE A 488 19.08 -41.47 15.46
CA ILE A 488 18.90 -41.80 16.87
C ILE A 488 19.96 -42.82 17.36
N GLU A 489 20.47 -43.67 16.47
CA GLU A 489 21.37 -44.80 16.78
C GLU A 489 22.58 -44.46 17.65
N ARG A 490 23.12 -43.22 17.62
CA ARG A 490 24.27 -42.83 18.46
C ARG A 490 23.98 -42.79 19.97
N LYS A 491 22.71 -42.73 20.40
CA LYS A 491 22.30 -42.64 21.81
C LYS A 491 21.32 -43.74 22.25
N PHE A 492 21.07 -44.73 21.41
CA PHE A 492 19.91 -45.61 21.54
C PHE A 492 20.31 -47.09 21.63
N ASN A 493 19.82 -47.79 22.65
CA ASN A 493 20.10 -49.22 22.87
C ASN A 493 19.16 -50.10 22.01
N LYS A 494 19.59 -51.33 21.70
CA LYS A 494 18.82 -52.34 20.91
C LYS A 494 17.39 -52.58 21.45
N CYS A 495 17.14 -52.46 22.76
CA CYS A 495 15.80 -52.61 23.35
C CYS A 495 14.82 -51.50 22.91
N ASN A 496 15.33 -50.30 22.64
CA ASN A 496 14.48 -49.17 22.27
C ASN A 496 14.12 -49.18 20.78
N GLN A 497 14.87 -49.91 19.93
CA GLN A 497 14.51 -50.11 18.50
C GLN A 497 13.17 -50.84 18.34
N ARG A 498 12.81 -51.74 19.28
CA ARG A 498 11.49 -52.39 19.30
C ARG A 498 10.36 -51.37 19.53
N LEU A 499 10.56 -50.41 20.44
CA LEU A 499 9.61 -49.33 20.68
C LEU A 499 9.36 -48.49 19.42
N ILE A 500 10.40 -48.18 18.63
CA ILE A 500 10.23 -47.47 17.35
C ILE A 500 9.49 -48.34 16.34
N ASN A 501 9.74 -49.65 16.32
CA ASN A 501 9.05 -50.55 15.41
C ASN A 501 7.55 -50.62 15.68
N ASP A 502 7.15 -50.57 16.95
CA ASP A 502 5.74 -50.63 17.36
C ASP A 502 5.05 -49.26 17.26
N PHE A 503 5.80 -48.16 17.38
CA PHE A 503 5.27 -46.79 17.26
C PHE A 503 5.22 -46.25 15.83
N TRP A 504 5.91 -46.87 14.87
CA TRP A 504 6.01 -46.37 13.50
C TRP A 504 4.89 -46.91 12.61
N PRO A 505 4.15 -46.06 11.87
CA PRO A 505 4.30 -44.62 11.71
C PRO A 505 3.69 -43.82 12.89
N PRO A 506 4.24 -42.63 13.21
CA PRO A 506 3.84 -41.81 14.35
C PRO A 506 2.52 -41.05 14.08
N LEU A 507 1.47 -41.78 13.73
CA LEU A 507 0.12 -41.27 13.51
C LEU A 507 -0.65 -41.25 14.84
N ASP A 508 -1.35 -40.15 15.12
CA ASP A 508 -2.27 -40.10 16.24
C ASP A 508 -3.45 -41.06 15.98
N SER A 509 -3.62 -42.05 16.84
CA SER A 509 -4.76 -42.97 16.79
C SER A 509 -5.99 -42.22 17.33
N THR A 510 -6.82 -41.75 16.40
CA THR A 510 -8.24 -41.32 16.52
C THR A 510 -8.60 -40.13 17.42
N LYS A 511 -9.15 -39.07 16.81
CA LYS A 511 -10.44 -38.42 17.13
C LYS A 511 -10.75 -37.36 16.06
N ILE A 512 -11.35 -37.79 14.95
CA ILE A 512 -12.17 -36.90 14.12
C ILE A 512 -13.44 -36.70 14.96
N GLY A 513 -13.41 -35.68 15.81
CA GLY A 513 -14.63 -35.14 16.40
C GLY A 513 -15.38 -34.43 15.29
N ILE A 514 -16.34 -35.12 14.70
CA ILE A 514 -17.47 -34.48 14.04
C ILE A 514 -18.21 -33.75 15.16
N GLY A 515 -17.92 -32.46 15.30
CA GLY A 515 -18.73 -31.53 16.09
C GLY A 515 -19.85 -31.03 15.18
N VAL A 516 -21.06 -31.47 15.52
CA VAL A 516 -22.35 -30.93 15.06
C VAL A 516 -22.41 -29.42 15.29
#